data_AF-A0A8S3RQN4-F1
#
_entry.id   AF-A0A8S3RQN4-F1
#
_cell.length_a   1.000
_cell.length_b   1.000
_cell.length_c   1.000
_cell.angle_alpha   90.00
_cell.angle_beta   90.00
_cell.angle_gamma   90.00
#
_symmetry.space_group_name_H-M   'P 1'
#
loop_
_entity.id
_entity.type
_entity.pdbx_description
1 polymer ?
#
loop_
_entity_poly.entity_id
_entity_poly.type
_entity_poly.pdbx_seq_one_letter_code
_entity_poly.pdbx_strand_id
1 'polypeptide(L)'
;MSFLGSIGRLMGGFGLHEVLETVYASNAVNHMLSGKAVSRAVRGFMMVENALHILLMKESFRVSLPSAHETDTEADSSECDEIVEKACELYDRFVAGEETTESVEQSSILSEISTKLEATKEKLCKSRTSSLWLNFCRMTNILSKFLIAERTGNWDLHLSSIQEMLPFFVAAGHNLYAKSAYVYLSMMQRLEIEHPEVYRHFKAGHHVLRRTDRFWSGLSTDLTIEQILMRSVKSSGGLTRGR
;
A
#
# COMPACT_ATOMS: atom_id res chain seq x y z
N MET A 1 -13.20 -2.27 3.04
CA MET A 1 -12.45 -1.23 2.27
C MET A 1 -12.72 -1.42 0.80
N SER A 2 -13.47 -0.50 0.16
CA SER A 2 -13.90 -0.64 -1.24
C SER A 2 -12.75 -0.78 -2.25
N PHE A 3 -11.65 -0.06 -2.00
CA PHE A 3 -10.49 -0.04 -2.90
C PHE A 3 -9.81 -1.40 -3.04
N LEU A 4 -9.75 -2.21 -1.96
CA LEU A 4 -9.26 -3.59 -2.03
C LEU A 4 -10.10 -4.46 -2.98
N GLY A 5 -11.42 -4.27 -2.95
CA GLY A 5 -12.32 -4.94 -3.88
C GLY A 5 -12.12 -4.47 -5.32
N SER A 6 -11.79 -3.19 -5.53
CA SER A 6 -11.44 -2.68 -6.86
C SER A 6 -10.16 -3.31 -7.39
N ILE A 7 -9.11 -3.43 -6.56
CA ILE A 7 -7.87 -4.14 -6.91
C ILE A 7 -8.19 -5.59 -7.29
N GLY A 8 -8.94 -6.30 -6.44
CA GLY A 8 -9.28 -7.71 -6.70
C GLY A 8 -10.11 -7.91 -7.96
N ARG A 9 -11.01 -6.97 -8.29
CA ARG A 9 -11.78 -7.02 -9.54
C ARG A 9 -10.91 -6.72 -10.77
N LEU A 10 -10.04 -5.72 -10.70
CA LEU A 10 -9.17 -5.35 -11.82
C LEU A 10 -8.10 -6.41 -12.10
N MET A 11 -7.65 -7.12 -11.06
CA MET A 11 -6.70 -8.22 -11.17
C MET A 11 -7.37 -9.60 -11.34
N GLY A 12 -8.69 -9.64 -11.44
CA GLY A 12 -9.45 -10.88 -11.56
C GLY A 12 -9.10 -11.62 -12.86
N GLY A 13 -8.74 -12.90 -12.74
CA GLY A 13 -8.37 -13.75 -13.88
C GLY A 13 -6.96 -13.52 -14.42
N PHE A 14 -6.12 -12.74 -13.73
CA PHE A 14 -4.76 -12.40 -14.17
C PHE A 14 -3.64 -12.93 -13.27
N GLY A 15 -3.90 -14.00 -12.50
CA GLY A 15 -2.86 -14.67 -11.70
C GLY A 15 -2.76 -14.21 -10.25
N LEU A 16 -3.39 -13.09 -9.85
CA LEU A 16 -3.30 -12.60 -8.46
C LEU A 16 -3.92 -13.60 -7.46
N HIS A 17 -4.97 -14.31 -7.87
CA HIS A 17 -5.63 -15.29 -7.01
C HIS A 17 -4.69 -16.47 -6.73
N GLU A 18 -4.10 -17.03 -7.78
CA GLU A 18 -3.18 -18.16 -7.75
C GLU A 18 -1.91 -17.83 -6.96
N VAL A 19 -1.36 -16.62 -7.14
CA VAL A 19 -0.19 -16.16 -6.37
C VAL A 19 -0.53 -16.07 -4.87
N LEU A 20 -1.70 -15.54 -4.51
CA LEU A 20 -2.10 -15.47 -3.10
C LEU A 20 -2.40 -16.84 -2.50
N GLU A 21 -2.85 -17.81 -3.30
CA GLU A 21 -3.08 -19.18 -2.87
C GLU A 21 -1.81 -19.94 -2.48
N THR A 22 -0.63 -19.45 -2.86
CA THR A 22 0.65 -20.00 -2.39
C THR A 22 0.86 -19.83 -0.87
N VAL A 23 0.17 -18.87 -0.25
CA VAL A 23 0.31 -18.53 1.18
C VAL A 23 -1.02 -18.64 1.94
N TYR A 24 -2.15 -18.42 1.25
CA TYR A 24 -3.48 -18.39 1.87
C TYR A 24 -4.40 -19.46 1.29
N ALA A 25 -5.29 -20.02 2.10
CA ALA A 25 -6.31 -20.94 1.60
C ALA A 25 -7.28 -20.24 0.63
N SER A 26 -7.73 -20.95 -0.41
CA SER A 26 -8.61 -20.42 -1.48
C SER A 26 -9.80 -19.60 -0.98
N ASN A 27 -10.52 -20.11 0.03
CA ASN A 27 -11.65 -19.40 0.63
C ASN A 27 -11.25 -18.05 1.23
N ALA A 28 -10.06 -17.96 1.84
CA ALA A 28 -9.54 -16.69 2.35
C ALA A 28 -9.22 -15.72 1.21
N VAL A 29 -8.61 -16.20 0.12
CA VAL A 29 -8.28 -15.39 -1.06
C VAL A 29 -9.55 -14.79 -1.68
N ASN A 30 -10.63 -15.56 -1.80
CA ASN A 30 -11.93 -15.07 -2.28
C ASN A 30 -12.47 -13.90 -1.43
N HIS A 31 -12.33 -13.99 -0.10
CA HIS A 31 -12.70 -12.90 0.80
C HIS A 31 -11.73 -11.70 0.72
N MET A 32 -10.45 -11.95 0.42
CA MET A 32 -9.46 -10.88 0.23
C MET A 32 -9.75 -10.07 -1.04
N LEU A 33 -9.93 -10.75 -2.19
CA LEU A 33 -10.19 -10.11 -3.48
C LEU A 33 -11.56 -9.42 -3.55
N SER A 34 -12.54 -9.87 -2.77
CA SER A 34 -13.82 -9.15 -2.62
C SER A 34 -13.76 -7.96 -1.64
N GLY A 35 -12.61 -7.72 -1.01
CA GLY A 35 -12.43 -6.64 -0.02
C GLY A 35 -13.10 -6.89 1.34
N LYS A 36 -13.61 -8.11 1.58
CA LYS A 36 -14.29 -8.52 2.82
C LYS A 36 -13.31 -8.91 3.93
N ALA A 37 -12.12 -9.40 3.59
CA ALA A 37 -11.07 -9.73 4.54
C ALA A 37 -9.95 -8.67 4.52
N VAL A 38 -10.26 -7.45 4.99
CA VAL A 38 -9.40 -6.26 4.86
C VAL A 38 -7.96 -6.50 5.34
N SER A 39 -7.77 -6.95 6.59
CA SER A 39 -6.43 -7.13 7.16
C SER A 39 -5.59 -8.16 6.39
N ARG A 40 -6.20 -9.28 5.97
CA ARG A 40 -5.51 -10.30 5.17
C ARG A 40 -5.19 -9.78 3.78
N ALA A 41 -6.13 -9.09 3.13
CA ALA A 41 -5.96 -8.53 1.79
C ALA A 41 -4.81 -7.51 1.75
N VAL A 42 -4.76 -6.57 2.72
CA VAL A 42 -3.66 -5.61 2.83
C VAL A 42 -2.31 -6.32 2.92
N ARG A 43 -2.19 -7.30 3.84
CA ARG A 43 -0.95 -8.06 4.02
C ARG A 43 -0.58 -8.84 2.76
N GLY A 44 -1.53 -9.56 2.17
CA GLY A 44 -1.30 -10.34 0.96
C GLY A 44 -0.87 -9.49 -0.22
N PHE A 45 -1.54 -8.36 -0.47
CA PHE A 45 -1.19 -7.47 -1.58
C PHE A 45 0.19 -6.85 -1.40
N MET A 46 0.56 -6.42 -0.18
CA MET A 46 1.90 -5.94 0.13
C MET A 46 2.97 -7.03 -0.07
N MET A 47 2.68 -8.29 0.27
CA MET A 47 3.62 -9.40 0.02
C MET A 47 3.85 -9.62 -1.49
N VAL A 48 2.78 -9.58 -2.28
CA VAL A 48 2.88 -9.71 -3.75
C VAL A 48 3.64 -8.52 -4.35
N GLU A 49 3.34 -7.30 -3.91
CA GLU A 49 4.07 -6.10 -4.32
C GLU A 49 5.56 -6.20 -3.97
N ASN A 50 5.92 -6.65 -2.78
CA ASN A 50 7.30 -6.83 -2.38
C ASN A 50 8.02 -7.88 -3.25
N ALA A 51 7.35 -9.00 -3.56
CA ALA A 51 7.91 -9.99 -4.48
C ALA A 51 8.16 -9.40 -5.88
N LEU A 52 7.25 -8.56 -6.38
CA LEU A 52 7.41 -7.86 -7.66
C LEU A 52 8.56 -6.84 -7.62
N HIS A 53 8.72 -6.10 -6.51
CA HIS A 53 9.85 -5.18 -6.33
C HIS A 53 11.17 -5.94 -6.30
N ILE A 54 11.24 -7.10 -5.64
CA ILE A 54 12.43 -7.96 -5.63
C ILE A 54 12.79 -8.39 -7.06
N LEU A 55 11.81 -8.83 -7.86
CA LEU A 55 12.03 -9.17 -9.28
C LEU A 55 12.51 -7.96 -10.09
N LEU A 56 11.93 -6.78 -9.83
CA LEU A 56 12.33 -5.54 -10.51
C LEU A 56 13.76 -5.11 -10.14
N MET A 57 14.17 -5.30 -8.88
CA MET A 57 15.53 -5.02 -8.42
C MET A 57 16.53 -5.99 -9.06
N LYS A 58 16.19 -7.28 -9.16
CA LYS A 58 17.00 -8.27 -9.89
C LYS A 58 17.22 -7.83 -11.34
N GLU A 59 16.17 -7.42 -12.04
CA GLU A 59 16.26 -6.98 -13.44
C GLU A 59 17.05 -5.66 -13.58
N SER A 60 16.85 -4.73 -12.65
CA SER A 60 17.43 -3.38 -12.74
C SER A 60 18.92 -3.34 -12.36
N PHE A 61 19.33 -4.15 -11.37
CA PHE A 61 20.64 -4.05 -10.73
C PHE A 61 21.39 -5.39 -10.69
N ARG A 62 20.87 -6.43 -11.36
CA ARG A 62 21.48 -7.77 -11.44
C ARG A 62 21.78 -8.40 -10.08
N VAL A 63 20.96 -8.06 -9.08
CA VAL A 63 21.11 -8.59 -7.72
C VAL A 63 20.75 -10.07 -7.69
N SER A 64 21.61 -10.89 -7.11
CA SER A 64 21.36 -12.32 -6.90
C SER A 64 20.20 -12.52 -5.90
N LEU A 65 19.23 -13.36 -6.26
CA LEU A 65 18.15 -13.74 -5.35
C LEU A 65 18.51 -15.03 -4.62
N PRO A 66 18.23 -15.12 -3.30
CA PRO A 66 18.30 -16.39 -2.60
C PRO A 66 17.31 -17.38 -3.25
N SER A 67 17.83 -18.42 -3.90
CA SER A 67 17.01 -19.51 -4.43
C SER A 67 16.47 -20.35 -3.26
N ALA A 68 15.17 -20.62 -3.23
CA ALA A 68 14.56 -21.56 -2.29
C ALA A 68 14.93 -23.03 -2.57
N HIS A 69 15.60 -23.29 -3.69
CA HIS A 69 16.19 -24.57 -4.03
C HIS A 69 17.71 -24.42 -4.14
N GLU A 70 18.40 -24.73 -3.06
CA GLU A 70 19.81 -25.13 -3.09
C GLU A 70 19.89 -26.50 -3.79
N THR A 71 19.81 -26.50 -5.11
CA THR A 71 20.32 -27.59 -5.93
C THR A 71 21.13 -26.93 -7.04
N ASP A 72 22.43 -26.87 -6.82
CA ASP A 72 23.50 -26.79 -7.81
C ASP A 72 23.04 -26.39 -9.22
N THR A 73 22.81 -25.10 -9.41
CA THR A 73 22.86 -24.49 -10.74
C THR A 73 23.63 -23.20 -10.58
N GLU A 74 24.80 -23.20 -11.22
CA GLU A 74 25.81 -22.15 -11.35
C GLU A 74 25.33 -20.80 -10.83
N ALA A 75 25.92 -20.36 -9.71
CA ALA A 75 25.81 -18.99 -9.25
C ALA A 75 26.17 -18.09 -10.43
N ASP A 76 25.15 -17.44 -11.00
CA ASP A 76 25.31 -16.44 -12.04
C ASP A 76 26.20 -15.36 -11.43
N SER A 77 27.49 -15.41 -11.76
CA SER A 77 28.55 -14.56 -11.22
C SER A 77 28.47 -13.17 -11.83
N SER A 78 27.25 -12.65 -12.00
CA SER A 78 27.03 -11.27 -12.33
C SER A 78 27.44 -10.44 -11.12
N GLU A 79 28.49 -9.66 -11.30
CA GLU A 79 28.84 -8.57 -10.41
C GLU A 79 27.58 -7.73 -10.18
N CYS A 80 27.22 -7.58 -8.90
CA CYS A 80 26.12 -6.71 -8.52
C CYS A 80 26.47 -5.29 -8.93
N ASP A 81 25.44 -4.52 -9.26
CA ASP A 81 25.66 -3.14 -9.67
C ASP A 81 26.35 -2.33 -8.56
N GLU A 82 27.40 -1.57 -8.90
CA GLU A 82 28.20 -0.76 -7.97
C GLU A 82 27.31 0.19 -7.13
N ILE A 83 26.19 0.64 -7.71
CA ILE A 83 25.21 1.47 -7.02
C ILE A 83 24.55 0.77 -5.83
N VAL A 84 24.35 -0.55 -5.89
CA VAL A 84 23.76 -1.34 -4.80
C VAL A 84 24.74 -1.43 -3.64
N GLU A 85 26.03 -1.63 -3.93
CA GLU A 85 27.08 -1.63 -2.91
C GLU A 85 27.16 -0.28 -2.19
N LYS A 86 27.19 0.82 -2.96
CA LYS A 86 27.13 2.20 -2.41
C LYS A 86 25.88 2.44 -1.57
N ALA A 87 24.74 1.87 -1.96
CA ALA A 87 23.49 1.98 -1.22
C ALA A 87 23.52 1.20 0.09
N CYS A 88 24.11 0.00 0.10
CA CYS A 88 24.32 -0.79 1.31
C CYS A 88 25.24 -0.05 2.28
N GLU A 89 26.36 0.50 1.81
CA GLU A 89 27.26 1.29 2.65
C GLU A 89 26.57 2.53 3.24
N LEU A 90 25.77 3.23 2.44
CA LEU A 90 24.99 4.38 2.91
C LEU A 90 23.98 3.96 3.99
N TYR A 91 23.31 2.82 3.79
CA TYR A 91 22.38 2.26 4.76
C TYR A 91 23.08 1.86 6.07
N ASP A 92 24.24 1.22 5.99
CA ASP A 92 25.02 0.81 7.16
C ASP A 92 25.50 2.02 7.97
N ARG A 93 25.99 3.07 7.30
CA ARG A 93 26.36 4.34 7.95
C ARG A 93 25.16 5.01 8.61
N PHE A 94 24.00 5.00 7.95
CA PHE A 94 22.76 5.55 8.52
C PHE A 94 22.30 4.76 9.76
N VAL A 95 22.32 3.42 9.72
CA VAL A 95 21.96 2.57 10.87
C VAL A 95 22.97 2.72 12.01
N ALA A 96 24.24 2.93 11.72
CA ALA A 96 25.27 3.25 12.70
C ALA A 96 25.12 4.65 13.33
N GLY A 97 24.26 5.51 12.75
CA GLY A 97 24.04 6.88 13.22
C GLY A 97 25.09 7.88 12.73
N GLU A 98 25.90 7.50 11.74
CA GLU A 98 26.93 8.36 11.13
C GLU A 98 26.35 9.35 10.11
N GLU A 99 25.14 9.06 9.60
CA GLU A 99 24.42 9.87 8.63
C GLU A 99 23.06 10.31 9.16
N THR A 100 22.66 11.55 8.85
CA THR A 100 21.32 12.05 9.18
C THR A 100 20.32 11.71 8.09
N THR A 101 19.02 11.70 8.43
CA THR A 101 17.94 11.49 7.45
C THR A 101 18.01 12.49 6.31
N GLU A 102 18.31 13.75 6.61
CA GLU A 102 18.42 14.84 5.62
C GLU A 102 19.58 14.62 4.64
N SER A 103 20.71 14.11 5.14
CA SER A 103 21.88 13.74 4.32
C SER A 103 21.54 12.58 3.37
N VAL A 104 20.87 11.55 3.89
CA VAL A 104 20.44 10.39 3.09
C VAL A 104 19.43 10.80 2.02
N GLU A 105 18.45 11.65 2.34
CA GLU A 105 17.45 12.14 1.38
C GLU A 105 18.07 12.93 0.21
N GLN A 106 19.18 13.63 0.45
CA GLN A 106 19.90 14.41 -0.56
C GLN A 106 20.93 13.60 -1.35
N SER A 107 21.15 12.33 -0.97
CA SER A 107 22.13 11.47 -1.60
C SER A 107 21.82 11.25 -3.09
N SER A 108 22.83 11.42 -3.93
CA SER A 108 22.74 11.10 -5.37
C SER A 108 22.49 9.62 -5.63
N ILE A 109 22.81 8.76 -4.67
CA ILE A 109 22.60 7.30 -4.79
C ILE A 109 21.10 7.01 -4.89
N LEU A 110 20.26 7.66 -4.08
CA LEU A 110 18.81 7.45 -4.11
C LEU A 110 18.18 7.93 -5.43
N SER A 111 18.64 9.07 -5.95
CA SER A 111 18.16 9.58 -7.23
C SER A 111 18.58 8.68 -8.39
N GLU A 112 19.82 8.18 -8.38
CA GLU A 112 20.31 7.26 -9.40
C GLU A 112 19.58 5.90 -9.36
N ILE A 113 19.33 5.34 -8.17
CA ILE A 113 18.49 4.14 -7.99
C ILE A 113 17.11 4.39 -8.57
N SER A 114 16.48 5.51 -8.22
CA SER A 114 15.15 5.87 -8.72
C SER A 114 15.15 5.98 -10.24
N THR A 115 16.12 6.67 -10.83
CA THR A 115 16.22 6.83 -12.29
C THR A 115 16.37 5.48 -12.99
N LYS A 116 17.24 4.60 -12.47
CA LYS A 116 17.44 3.27 -13.06
C LYS A 116 16.19 2.39 -12.95
N LEU A 117 15.53 2.42 -11.80
CA LEU A 117 14.30 1.68 -11.56
C LEU A 117 13.19 2.13 -12.51
N GLU A 118 13.00 3.43 -12.70
CA GLU A 118 12.01 3.98 -13.64
C GLU A 118 12.35 3.61 -15.09
N ALA A 119 13.62 3.68 -15.49
CA ALA A 119 14.05 3.24 -16.82
C ALA A 119 13.74 1.75 -17.08
N THR A 120 13.90 0.89 -16.06
CA THR A 120 13.51 -0.52 -16.17
C THR A 120 11.99 -0.68 -16.26
N LYS A 121 11.22 0.03 -15.44
CA LYS A 121 9.75 0.01 -15.51
C LYS A 121 9.25 0.43 -16.90
N GLU A 122 9.83 1.48 -17.49
CA GLU A 122 9.49 1.94 -18.85
C GLU A 122 9.76 0.88 -19.92
N LYS A 123 10.89 0.16 -19.82
CA LYS A 123 11.20 -0.96 -20.72
C LYS A 123 10.19 -2.09 -20.57
N LEU A 124 9.84 -2.45 -19.33
CA LEU A 124 8.91 -3.54 -19.02
C LEU A 124 7.47 -3.22 -19.42
N CYS A 125 7.04 -1.96 -19.33
CA CYS A 125 5.70 -1.49 -19.72
C CYS A 125 5.31 -1.80 -21.17
N LYS A 126 6.27 -2.17 -22.04
CA LYS A 126 6.00 -2.63 -23.41
C LYS A 126 5.25 -3.96 -23.47
N SER A 127 5.38 -4.81 -22.43
CA SER A 127 4.62 -6.06 -22.31
C SER A 127 3.30 -5.81 -21.58
N ARG A 128 2.22 -6.41 -22.09
CA ARG A 128 0.88 -6.31 -21.46
C ARG A 128 0.89 -6.86 -20.04
N THR A 129 1.54 -7.99 -19.81
CA THR A 129 1.62 -8.64 -18.50
C THR A 129 2.37 -7.75 -17.50
N SER A 130 3.54 -7.26 -17.87
CA SER A 130 4.34 -6.40 -16.99
C SER A 130 3.63 -5.08 -16.70
N SER A 131 2.98 -4.48 -17.71
CA SER A 131 2.17 -3.27 -17.52
C SER A 131 1.02 -3.49 -16.53
N LEU A 132 0.35 -4.64 -16.58
CA LEU A 132 -0.71 -4.99 -15.63
C LEU A 132 -0.17 -5.10 -14.19
N TRP A 133 0.94 -5.81 -13.99
CA TRP A 133 1.54 -5.96 -12.65
C TRP A 133 2.15 -4.66 -12.11
N LEU A 134 2.66 -3.78 -12.97
CA LEU A 134 3.06 -2.44 -12.57
C LEU A 134 1.86 -1.58 -12.15
N ASN A 135 0.70 -1.74 -12.80
CA ASN A 135 -0.55 -1.14 -12.34
C ASN A 135 -1.00 -1.73 -10.99
N PHE A 136 -0.79 -3.02 -10.74
CA PHE A 136 -1.01 -3.61 -9.42
C PHE A 136 -0.14 -2.97 -8.33
N CYS A 137 1.16 -2.80 -8.59
CA CYS A 137 2.05 -2.09 -7.67
C CYS A 137 1.58 -0.65 -7.46
N ARG A 138 1.15 0.06 -8.51
CA ARG A 138 0.59 1.41 -8.38
C ARG A 138 -0.63 1.45 -7.46
N MET A 139 -1.58 0.51 -7.64
CA MET A 139 -2.75 0.44 -6.77
C MET A 139 -2.36 0.11 -5.32
N THR A 140 -1.42 -0.81 -5.10
CA THR A 140 -0.97 -1.18 -3.75
C THR A 140 -0.22 -0.03 -3.07
N ASN A 141 0.56 0.76 -3.81
CA ASN A 141 1.16 1.99 -3.31
C ASN A 141 0.13 3.03 -2.89
N ILE A 142 -0.94 3.24 -3.65
CA ILE A 142 -2.04 4.15 -3.28
C ILE A 142 -2.74 3.67 -2.00
N LEU A 143 -2.97 2.36 -1.88
CA LEU A 143 -3.50 1.76 -0.66
C LEU A 143 -2.57 2.01 0.54
N SER A 144 -1.26 1.82 0.37
CA SER A 144 -0.26 2.09 1.39
C SER A 144 -0.26 3.57 1.80
N LYS A 145 -0.25 4.51 0.85
CA LYS A 145 -0.38 5.96 1.13
C LYS A 145 -1.62 6.27 1.97
N PHE A 146 -2.78 5.71 1.61
CA PHE A 146 -4.01 5.89 2.38
C PHE A 146 -3.88 5.33 3.79
N LEU A 147 -3.33 4.12 3.96
CA LEU A 147 -3.11 3.55 5.29
C LEU A 147 -2.18 4.41 6.14
N ILE A 148 -1.10 4.93 5.55
CA ILE A 148 -0.18 5.85 6.21
C ILE A 148 -0.93 7.12 6.65
N ALA A 149 -1.74 7.70 5.78
CA ALA A 149 -2.56 8.87 6.09
C ALA A 149 -3.47 8.61 7.30
N GLU A 150 -4.18 7.48 7.31
CA GLU A 150 -5.05 7.08 8.42
C GLU A 150 -4.25 6.83 9.71
N ARG A 151 -3.10 6.13 9.63
CA ARG A 151 -2.31 5.79 10.83
C ARG A 151 -1.69 7.03 11.47
N THR A 152 -1.28 8.00 10.66
CA THR A 152 -0.63 9.23 11.11
C THR A 152 -1.61 10.38 11.36
N GLY A 153 -2.84 10.30 10.86
CA GLY A 153 -3.79 11.41 10.86
C GLY A 153 -3.37 12.54 9.92
N ASN A 154 -2.72 12.22 8.79
CA ASN A 154 -2.32 13.22 7.79
C ASN A 154 -3.48 13.48 6.81
N TRP A 155 -4.11 14.64 6.96
CA TRP A 155 -5.31 15.00 6.20
C TRP A 155 -5.05 15.22 4.70
N ASP A 156 -3.94 15.86 4.34
CA ASP A 156 -3.65 16.14 2.93
C ASP A 156 -3.32 14.84 2.18
N LEU A 157 -2.56 13.95 2.83
CA LEU A 157 -2.25 12.63 2.29
C LEU A 157 -3.51 11.75 2.17
N HIS A 158 -4.46 11.89 3.11
CA HIS A 158 -5.76 11.22 3.04
C HIS A 158 -6.54 11.67 1.79
N LEU A 159 -6.69 12.98 1.58
CA LEU A 159 -7.41 13.49 0.39
C LEU A 159 -6.70 13.14 -0.91
N SER A 160 -5.37 13.30 -0.96
CA SER A 160 -4.55 12.96 -2.13
C SER A 160 -4.69 11.48 -2.49
N SER A 161 -4.63 10.58 -1.51
CA SER A 161 -4.79 9.15 -1.77
C SER A 161 -6.18 8.79 -2.27
N ILE A 162 -7.26 9.38 -1.73
CA ILE A 162 -8.63 9.15 -2.25
C ILE A 162 -8.77 9.66 -3.69
N GLN A 163 -8.16 10.81 -4.01
CA GLN A 163 -8.14 11.33 -5.37
C GLN A 163 -7.40 10.37 -6.32
N GLU A 164 -6.26 9.80 -5.90
CA GLU A 164 -5.53 8.78 -6.66
C GLU A 164 -6.33 7.48 -6.83
N MET A 165 -7.24 7.14 -5.90
CA MET A 165 -8.11 5.94 -6.00
C MET A 165 -9.24 6.08 -7.03
N LEU A 166 -9.70 7.30 -7.32
CA LEU A 166 -10.89 7.55 -8.16
C LEU A 166 -10.87 6.81 -9.52
N PRO A 167 -9.79 6.88 -10.33
CA PRO A 167 -9.76 6.21 -11.63
C PRO A 167 -9.97 4.70 -11.52
N PHE A 168 -9.47 4.08 -10.46
CA PHE A 168 -9.60 2.64 -10.23
C PHE A 168 -10.99 2.24 -9.76
N PHE A 169 -11.69 3.10 -9.00
CA PHE A 169 -13.10 2.85 -8.68
C PHE A 169 -13.95 2.83 -9.95
N VAL A 170 -13.71 3.76 -10.87
CA VAL A 170 -14.41 3.81 -12.16
C VAL A 170 -14.06 2.59 -13.02
N ALA A 171 -12.76 2.28 -13.16
CA ALA A 171 -12.29 1.14 -13.95
C ALA A 171 -12.82 -0.20 -13.43
N ALA A 172 -12.95 -0.35 -12.11
CA ALA A 172 -13.53 -1.53 -11.48
C ALA A 172 -15.08 -1.56 -11.54
N GLY A 173 -15.74 -0.54 -12.10
CA GLY A 173 -17.20 -0.44 -12.09
C GLY A 173 -17.79 -0.27 -10.68
N HIS A 174 -17.01 0.25 -9.73
CA HIS A 174 -17.47 0.61 -8.37
C HIS A 174 -18.09 2.01 -8.39
N ASN A 175 -19.08 2.24 -9.27
CA ASN A 175 -19.62 3.55 -9.60
C ASN A 175 -20.16 4.32 -8.40
N LEU A 176 -20.81 3.63 -7.45
CA LEU A 176 -21.30 4.25 -6.22
C LEU A 176 -20.15 4.82 -5.38
N TYR A 177 -19.06 4.07 -5.24
CA TYR A 177 -17.87 4.55 -4.52
C TYR A 177 -17.15 5.66 -5.28
N ALA A 178 -17.05 5.56 -6.61
CA ALA A 178 -16.48 6.64 -7.43
C ALA A 178 -17.27 7.95 -7.24
N LYS A 179 -18.60 7.89 -7.32
CA LYS A 179 -19.49 9.04 -7.11
C LYS A 179 -19.34 9.60 -5.70
N SER A 180 -19.45 8.76 -4.67
CA SER A 180 -19.35 9.19 -3.28
C SER A 180 -17.97 9.79 -2.96
N ALA A 181 -16.89 9.18 -3.42
CA ALA A 181 -15.53 9.69 -3.24
C ALA A 181 -15.33 11.04 -3.95
N TYR A 182 -15.89 11.22 -5.16
CA TYR A 182 -15.82 12.48 -5.88
C TYR A 182 -16.57 13.62 -5.16
N VAL A 183 -17.79 13.34 -4.68
CA VAL A 183 -18.58 14.32 -3.89
C VAL A 183 -17.85 14.66 -2.60
N TYR A 184 -17.34 13.65 -1.90
CA TYR A 184 -16.55 13.82 -0.68
C TYR A 184 -15.34 14.72 -0.93
N LEU A 185 -14.51 14.44 -1.95
CA LEU A 185 -13.34 15.26 -2.27
C LEU A 185 -13.71 16.71 -2.56
N SER A 186 -14.78 16.92 -3.35
CA SER A 186 -15.27 18.27 -3.68
C SER A 186 -15.66 19.06 -2.43
N MET A 187 -16.33 18.40 -1.47
CA MET A 187 -16.68 19.03 -0.18
C MET A 187 -15.43 19.29 0.67
N MET A 188 -14.53 18.31 0.77
CA MET A 188 -13.34 18.43 1.61
C MET A 188 -12.33 19.48 1.10
N GLN A 189 -12.30 19.74 -0.21
CA GLN A 189 -11.51 20.83 -0.79
C GLN A 189 -12.03 22.22 -0.42
N ARG A 190 -13.33 22.35 -0.14
CA ARG A 190 -13.97 23.61 0.27
C ARG A 190 -14.06 23.76 1.79
N LEU A 191 -13.63 22.74 2.54
CA LEU A 191 -13.80 22.65 3.99
C LEU A 191 -13.15 23.81 4.73
N GLU A 192 -12.00 24.31 4.26
CA GLU A 192 -11.31 25.46 4.86
C GLU A 192 -12.16 26.73 4.83
N ILE A 193 -12.95 26.92 3.76
CA ILE A 193 -13.78 28.11 3.56
C ILE A 193 -15.13 27.93 4.25
N GLU A 194 -15.77 26.77 4.08
CA GLU A 194 -17.13 26.52 4.58
C GLU A 194 -17.16 26.22 6.08
N HIS A 195 -16.14 25.54 6.59
CA HIS A 195 -16.06 25.07 7.97
C HIS A 195 -14.62 25.15 8.52
N PRO A 196 -14.05 26.35 8.69
CA PRO A 196 -12.65 26.56 9.06
C PRO A 196 -12.24 25.90 10.38
N GLU A 197 -13.16 25.79 11.34
CA GLU A 197 -12.92 25.09 12.61
C GLU A 197 -12.73 23.58 12.39
N VAL A 198 -13.60 22.95 11.60
CA VAL A 198 -13.51 21.52 11.26
C VAL A 198 -12.23 21.25 10.48
N TYR A 199 -11.91 22.11 9.51
CA TYR A 199 -10.66 22.03 8.76
C TYR A 199 -9.44 22.05 9.69
N ARG A 200 -9.40 22.96 10.67
CA ARG A 200 -8.32 23.03 11.66
C ARG A 200 -8.18 21.73 12.45
N HIS A 201 -9.29 21.14 12.90
CA HIS A 201 -9.26 19.86 13.59
C HIS A 201 -8.80 18.71 12.68
N PHE A 202 -9.22 18.69 11.43
CA PHE A 202 -8.79 17.66 10.47
C PHE A 202 -7.30 17.76 10.17
N LYS A 203 -6.78 18.98 9.98
CA LYS A 203 -5.35 19.25 9.82
C LYS A 203 -4.52 18.90 11.06
N ALA A 204 -5.11 19.01 12.26
CA ALA A 204 -4.50 18.50 13.49
C ALA A 204 -4.57 16.95 13.63
N GLY A 205 -5.15 16.26 12.63
CA GLY A 205 -5.27 14.80 12.61
C GLY A 205 -6.45 14.25 13.40
N HIS A 206 -7.43 15.08 13.78
CA HIS A 206 -8.61 14.63 14.54
C HIS A 206 -9.68 13.96 13.67
N HIS A 207 -9.42 13.77 12.37
CA HIS A 207 -10.29 12.97 11.49
C HIS A 207 -10.12 11.46 11.70
N VAL A 208 -9.06 11.04 12.42
CA VAL A 208 -8.83 9.64 12.81
C VAL A 208 -8.95 9.48 14.33
N LEU A 209 -9.34 8.28 14.76
CA LEU A 209 -9.40 7.92 16.16
C LEU A 209 -8.07 7.29 16.60
N ARG A 210 -7.54 7.75 17.73
CA ARG A 210 -6.38 7.15 18.41
C ARG A 210 -6.81 6.61 19.76
N ARG A 211 -6.42 5.37 20.07
CA ARG A 211 -6.66 4.74 21.39
C ARG A 211 -5.45 4.80 22.33
N THR A 212 -4.31 5.20 21.78
CA THR A 212 -3.03 5.30 22.48
C THR A 212 -2.31 6.53 21.96
N ASP A 213 -1.36 7.07 22.72
CA ASP A 213 -0.57 8.23 22.30
C ASP A 213 0.52 7.89 21.26
N ARG A 214 0.49 6.68 20.70
CA ARG A 214 1.41 6.27 19.64
C ARG A 214 1.06 6.96 18.33
N PHE A 215 2.05 7.58 17.69
CA PHE A 215 1.91 8.31 16.43
C PHE A 215 1.20 7.50 15.32
N TRP A 216 1.53 6.22 15.17
CA TRP A 216 1.02 5.31 14.13
C TRP A 216 -0.29 4.58 14.48
N SER A 217 -0.99 5.01 15.54
CA SER A 217 -2.16 4.31 16.08
C SER A 217 -3.51 4.82 15.56
N GLY A 218 -3.51 5.76 14.62
CA GLY A 218 -4.74 6.27 14.01
C GLY A 218 -5.52 5.19 13.28
N LEU A 219 -6.84 5.22 13.39
CA LEU A 219 -7.77 4.37 12.66
C LEU A 219 -8.98 5.19 12.23
N SER A 220 -9.56 4.84 11.07
CA SER A 220 -10.80 5.47 10.65
C SER A 220 -11.91 5.25 11.68
N THR A 221 -12.77 6.25 11.82
CA THR A 221 -13.91 6.22 12.75
C THR A 221 -14.82 5.02 12.48
N ASP A 222 -15.14 4.78 11.20
CA ASP A 222 -15.98 3.66 10.79
C ASP A 222 -15.36 2.30 11.15
N LEU A 223 -14.06 2.10 10.87
CA LEU A 223 -13.38 0.85 11.20
C LEU A 223 -13.35 0.60 12.72
N THR A 224 -13.14 1.67 13.50
CA THR A 224 -13.15 1.59 14.97
C THR A 224 -14.55 1.21 15.47
N ILE A 225 -15.60 1.83 14.93
CA ILE A 225 -16.97 1.50 15.28
C ILE A 225 -17.28 0.05 14.90
N GLU A 226 -17.01 -0.36 13.67
CA GLU A 226 -17.38 -1.69 13.16
C GLU A 226 -16.62 -2.81 13.86
N GLN A 227 -15.29 -2.68 14.01
CA GLN A 227 -14.46 -3.79 14.48
C GLN A 227 -14.34 -3.85 16.00
N ILE A 228 -14.49 -2.72 16.69
CA ILE A 228 -14.26 -2.64 18.14
C ILE A 228 -15.58 -2.44 18.87
N LEU A 229 -16.31 -1.36 18.58
CA LEU A 229 -17.53 -1.04 19.31
C LEU A 229 -18.64 -2.04 19.00
N MET A 230 -18.90 -2.33 17.73
CA MET A 230 -19.96 -3.27 17.33
C MET A 230 -19.63 -4.72 17.72
N ARG A 231 -18.35 -5.10 17.81
CA ARG A 231 -17.97 -6.42 18.33
C ARG A 231 -18.38 -6.59 19.79
N SER A 232 -18.20 -5.56 20.62
CA SER A 232 -18.62 -5.60 22.03
C SER A 232 -20.15 -5.75 22.17
N VAL A 233 -20.91 -5.08 21.30
CA VAL A 233 -22.38 -5.13 21.25
C VAL A 233 -22.92 -6.49 20.75
N LYS A 234 -22.20 -7.15 19.84
CA LYS A 234 -22.61 -8.40 19.17
C LYS A 234 -22.03 -9.69 19.76
N SER A 235 -21.07 -9.58 20.67
CA SER A 235 -20.48 -10.73 21.36
C SER A 235 -21.46 -11.38 22.36
N SER A 236 -21.19 -12.61 22.79
CA SER A 236 -22.05 -13.34 23.74
C SER A 236 -22.14 -12.57 25.06
N GLY A 237 -23.35 -12.26 25.52
CA GLY A 237 -23.59 -11.36 26.67
C GLY A 237 -23.67 -9.86 26.31
N GLY A 238 -23.58 -9.51 25.03
CA GLY A 238 -23.76 -8.14 24.51
C GLY A 238 -25.22 -7.79 24.22
N LEU A 239 -25.49 -6.50 23.99
CA LEU A 239 -26.85 -5.95 23.88
C LEU A 239 -27.74 -6.64 22.83
N THR A 240 -27.15 -7.11 21.73
CA THR A 240 -27.90 -7.73 20.60
C THR A 240 -27.99 -9.26 20.67
N ARG A 241 -27.21 -9.88 21.54
CA ARG A 241 -27.27 -11.31 21.84
C ARG A 241 -27.43 -11.43 23.35
N GLY A 242 -28.68 -11.31 23.79
CA GLY A 242 -29.07 -11.64 25.16
C GLY A 242 -28.51 -13.01 25.57
N ARG A 243 -28.27 -13.15 26.88
CA ARG A 243 -27.60 -14.29 27.54
C ARG A 243 -27.77 -15.63 26.83
#